data_AF-A0A9N9K2J7-F1
#
_entry.id   AF-A0A9N9K2J7-F1
#
_cell.length_a   1.000
_cell.length_b   1.000
_cell.length_c   1.000
_cell.angle_alpha   90.00
_cell.angle_beta   90.00
_cell.angle_gamma   90.00
#
_symmetry.space_group_name_H-M   'P 1'
#
loop_
_entity.id
_entity.type
_entity.pdbx_description
1 polymer ?
#
loop_
_entity_poly.entity_id
_entity_poly.type
_entity_poly.pdbx_seq_one_letter_code
_entity_poly.pdbx_strand_id
1 'polypeptide(L)'
;NESDEYDDYCVGDGESVKGAPRKYNRDIRELEILIQSVNSIEPFKIEFQELDYFLFGKSSSTVWLKPKTEPNVEKKEKESNFGFQEFDDLIKVGSKGFEPHLSLAQEAIKKFSKIFSNEPIKFELKEIYWITREGYNDPFKIFAKIGLGKDGIA
;
A
#
# COMPACT_ATOMS: atom_id res chain seq x y z
N ASN A 1 28.13 7.36 -7.94
CA ASN A 1 28.08 8.13 -9.20
C ASN A 1 26.89 7.64 -10.01
N GLU A 2 25.68 8.01 -9.58
CA GLU A 2 24.51 7.97 -10.44
C GLU A 2 24.43 9.34 -11.11
N SER A 3 24.52 9.37 -12.43
CA SER A 3 24.30 10.58 -13.21
C SER A 3 22.82 10.87 -13.21
N ASP A 4 22.41 12.01 -12.64
CA ASP A 4 21.03 12.50 -12.73
C ASP A 4 20.69 12.70 -14.20
N GLU A 5 19.88 11.80 -14.73
CA GLU A 5 19.37 11.88 -16.09
C GLU A 5 18.13 12.79 -16.07
N TYR A 6 18.11 13.79 -16.94
CA TYR A 6 17.06 14.80 -17.04
C TYR A 6 16.30 14.57 -18.35
N ASP A 7 14.97 14.69 -18.31
CA ASP A 7 14.18 14.75 -19.54
C ASP A 7 14.04 16.20 -20.00
N ASP A 8 14.40 16.43 -21.26
CA ASP A 8 14.13 17.69 -21.95
C ASP A 8 12.67 17.67 -22.40
N TYR A 9 11.85 18.58 -21.88
CA TYR A 9 10.50 18.80 -22.37
C TYR A 9 10.36 20.23 -22.88
N CYS A 10 9.86 20.37 -24.11
CA CYS A 10 9.58 21.66 -24.71
C CYS A 10 8.31 22.25 -24.10
N VAL A 11 8.43 23.37 -23.39
CA VAL A 11 7.31 24.27 -23.13
C VAL A 11 7.10 25.11 -24.39
N GLY A 12 5.84 25.33 -24.78
CA GLY A 12 5.37 25.78 -26.11
C GLY A 12 5.97 27.05 -26.73
N ASP A 13 6.94 27.71 -26.09
CA ASP A 13 7.56 28.97 -26.53
C ASP A 13 9.09 28.86 -26.78
N GLY A 14 9.63 27.65 -26.93
CA GLY A 14 11.00 27.45 -27.43
C GLY A 14 12.14 27.77 -26.45
N GLU A 15 11.85 28.01 -25.16
CA GLU A 15 12.85 28.10 -24.10
C GLU A 15 13.03 26.73 -23.41
N SER A 16 14.24 26.16 -23.52
CA SER A 16 14.63 24.97 -22.77
C SER A 16 14.89 25.37 -21.30
N VAL A 17 13.95 25.06 -20.42
CA VAL A 17 14.19 25.12 -18.98
C VAL A 17 14.86 23.80 -18.59
N LYS A 18 16.02 23.85 -17.91
CA LYS A 18 16.66 22.63 -17.38
C LYS A 18 15.63 21.90 -16.52
N GLY A 19 15.18 20.73 -17.00
CA GLY A 19 14.09 19.96 -16.43
C GLY A 19 14.37 19.54 -14.99
N ALA A 20 13.32 19.17 -14.25
CA ALA A 20 13.47 18.49 -12.97
C ALA A 20 14.13 17.10 -13.20
N PRO A 21 14.83 16.53 -12.20
CA PRO A 21 15.43 15.19 -12.32
C PRO A 21 14.36 14.18 -12.74
N ARG A 22 14.68 13.21 -13.63
CA ARG A 22 13.70 12.20 -14.10
C ARG A 22 12.90 11.53 -12.99
N LYS A 23 13.59 11.23 -11.88
CA LYS A 23 12.98 10.64 -10.68
C LYS A 23 11.86 11.50 -10.11
N TYR A 24 12.06 12.82 -10.05
CA TYR A 24 11.07 13.77 -9.54
C TYR A 24 9.80 13.79 -10.40
N ASN A 25 9.94 13.81 -11.74
CA ASN A 25 8.77 13.80 -12.63
C ASN A 25 7.97 12.49 -12.54
N ARG A 26 8.65 11.37 -12.32
CA ARG A 26 8.00 10.07 -12.09
C ARG A 26 7.20 10.08 -10.78
N ASP A 27 7.81 10.53 -9.69
CA ASP A 27 7.19 10.52 -8.37
C ASP A 27 5.91 11.38 -8.33
N ILE A 28 5.89 12.51 -9.03
CA ILE A 28 4.70 13.37 -9.15
C ILE A 28 3.56 12.67 -9.90
N ARG A 29 3.86 12.03 -11.04
CA ARG A 29 2.84 11.31 -11.82
C ARG A 29 2.23 10.15 -11.05
N GLU A 30 3.05 9.38 -10.35
CA GLU A 30 2.58 8.26 -9.52
C GLU A 30 1.72 8.76 -8.35
N LEU A 31 2.06 9.92 -7.76
CA LEU A 31 1.25 10.55 -6.72
C LEU A 31 -0.12 10.98 -7.25
N GLU A 32 -0.20 11.56 -8.44
CA GLU A 32 -1.47 11.95 -9.06
C GLU A 32 -2.38 10.74 -9.30
N ILE A 33 -1.83 9.65 -9.84
CA ILE A 33 -2.56 8.38 -10.03
C ILE A 33 -3.06 7.85 -8.69
N LEU A 34 -2.23 7.93 -7.65
CA LEU A 34 -2.55 7.46 -6.31
C LEU A 34 -3.75 8.24 -5.75
N ILE A 35 -3.70 9.57 -5.79
CA ILE A 35 -4.78 10.47 -5.37
C ILE A 35 -6.07 10.17 -6.13
N GLN A 36 -6.02 10.07 -7.46
CA GLN A 36 -7.20 9.83 -8.29
C GLN A 36 -7.89 8.50 -7.95
N SER A 37 -7.10 7.46 -7.68
CA SER A 37 -7.61 6.13 -7.38
C SER A 37 -8.29 6.06 -6.02
N VAL A 38 -7.77 6.79 -5.01
CA VAL A 38 -8.32 6.74 -3.65
C VAL A 38 -9.41 7.76 -3.35
N ASN A 39 -9.55 8.81 -4.17
CA ASN A 39 -10.56 9.85 -3.98
C ASN A 39 -12.01 9.33 -4.02
N SER A 40 -12.26 8.18 -4.63
CA SER A 40 -13.58 7.55 -4.67
C SER A 40 -13.87 6.63 -3.49
N ILE A 41 -12.85 6.33 -2.67
CA ILE A 41 -12.95 5.46 -1.50
C ILE A 41 -13.26 6.35 -0.31
N GLU A 42 -14.47 6.28 0.21
CA GLU A 42 -14.80 7.00 1.45
C GLU A 42 -14.09 6.36 2.66
N PRO A 43 -13.74 7.14 3.70
CA PRO A 43 -13.24 6.59 4.96
C PRO A 43 -14.14 5.47 5.51
N PHE A 44 -13.52 4.41 6.03
CA PHE A 44 -14.24 3.22 6.49
C PHE A 44 -13.61 2.61 7.73
N LYS A 45 -14.40 1.82 8.47
CA LYS A 45 -13.93 1.11 9.67
C LYS A 45 -13.35 -0.24 9.29
N ILE A 46 -12.21 -0.56 9.89
CA ILE A 46 -11.57 -1.86 9.82
C ILE A 46 -11.64 -2.51 11.20
N GLU A 47 -11.94 -3.80 11.23
CA GLU A 47 -11.96 -4.62 12.43
C GLU A 47 -11.05 -5.83 12.22
N PHE A 48 -10.17 -6.12 13.18
CA PHE A 48 -9.33 -7.31 13.20
C PHE A 48 -9.67 -8.15 14.42
N GLN A 49 -9.90 -9.44 14.23
CA GLN A 49 -10.25 -10.37 15.32
C GLN A 49 -9.59 -11.74 15.19
N GLU A 50 -9.15 -12.11 13.98
CA GLU A 50 -8.60 -13.43 13.70
C GLU A 50 -7.11 -13.33 13.36
N LEU A 51 -6.32 -14.24 13.93
CA LEU A 51 -4.93 -14.45 13.54
C LEU A 51 -4.85 -15.47 12.41
N ASP A 52 -3.95 -15.21 11.48
CA ASP A 52 -3.57 -16.16 10.45
C ASP A 52 -2.05 -16.06 10.21
N TYR A 53 -1.51 -16.87 9.30
CA TYR A 53 -0.08 -16.95 9.06
C TYR A 53 0.29 -17.36 7.64
N PHE A 54 1.36 -16.76 7.13
CA PHE A 54 2.07 -17.23 5.96
C PHE A 54 3.24 -18.11 6.37
N LEU A 55 3.41 -19.26 5.72
CA LEU A 55 4.57 -20.13 5.90
C LEU A 55 5.64 -19.80 4.86
N PHE A 56 6.86 -19.55 5.33
CA PHE A 56 8.04 -19.35 4.50
C PHE A 56 9.05 -20.46 4.81
N GLY A 57 9.06 -21.50 3.98
CA GLY A 57 9.88 -22.69 4.20
C GLY A 57 9.42 -23.51 5.41
N LYS A 58 10.34 -24.22 6.06
CA LYS A 58 10.02 -25.18 7.15
C LYS A 58 9.92 -24.53 8.54
N SER A 59 10.49 -23.36 8.74
CA SER A 59 10.73 -22.81 10.08
C SER A 59 10.46 -21.32 10.23
N SER A 60 10.09 -20.61 9.16
CA SER A 60 9.70 -19.20 9.24
C SER A 60 8.22 -19.06 8.93
N SER A 61 7.54 -18.23 9.71
CA SER A 61 6.18 -17.83 9.44
C SER A 61 6.00 -16.35 9.75
N THR A 62 5.19 -15.67 8.94
CA THR A 62 4.69 -14.33 9.31
C THR A 62 3.30 -14.51 9.89
N VAL A 63 3.13 -14.10 11.14
CA VAL A 63 1.82 -14.05 11.81
C VAL A 63 1.20 -12.69 11.53
N TRP A 64 -0.07 -12.68 11.18
CA TRP A 64 -0.79 -11.48 10.79
C TRP A 64 -2.24 -11.51 11.25
N LEU A 65 -2.86 -10.33 11.32
CA LEU A 65 -4.27 -10.18 11.62
C LEU A 65 -5.08 -10.07 10.33
N LYS A 66 -6.14 -10.86 10.28
CA LYS A 66 -7.10 -10.87 9.19
C LYS A 66 -8.16 -9.78 9.41
N PRO A 67 -8.34 -8.85 8.45
CA PRO A 67 -9.43 -7.90 8.52
C PRO A 67 -10.75 -8.66 8.38
N LYS A 68 -11.73 -8.28 9.18
CA LYS A 68 -13.10 -8.75 9.06
C LYS A 68 -13.72 -8.09 7.84
N THR A 69 -13.87 -8.86 6.76
CA THR A 69 -14.63 -8.43 5.59
C THR A 69 -16.13 -8.52 5.91
N GLU A 70 -16.89 -7.46 5.67
CA GLU A 70 -18.34 -7.65 5.56
C GLU A 70 -18.63 -8.45 4.28
N PRO A 71 -19.64 -9.34 4.26
CA PRO A 71 -19.93 -10.21 3.11
C PRO A 71 -20.14 -9.47 1.77
N ASN A 72 -20.44 -8.17 1.82
CA ASN A 72 -20.64 -7.32 0.64
C ASN A 72 -19.34 -6.66 0.12
N VAL A 73 -18.25 -6.68 0.88
CA VAL A 73 -16.94 -6.14 0.46
C VAL A 73 -16.21 -7.13 -0.44
N GLU A 74 -16.28 -8.44 -0.16
CA GLU A 74 -15.67 -9.49 -1.00
C GLU A 74 -16.24 -9.53 -2.43
N LYS A 75 -17.51 -9.14 -2.61
CA LYS A 75 -18.11 -8.99 -3.95
C LYS A 75 -17.60 -7.74 -4.66
N LYS A 76 -17.42 -6.63 -3.95
CA LYS A 76 -16.83 -5.40 -4.51
C LYS A 76 -15.34 -5.58 -4.82
N GLU A 77 -14.57 -6.33 -4.04
CA GLU A 77 -13.15 -6.56 -4.32
C GLU A 77 -12.92 -7.43 -5.56
N LYS A 78 -13.88 -8.31 -5.90
CA LYS A 78 -13.83 -9.08 -7.16
C LYS A 78 -14.35 -8.32 -8.38
N GLU A 79 -15.21 -7.33 -8.20
CA GLU A 79 -15.84 -6.55 -9.29
C GLU A 79 -15.23 -5.15 -9.49
N SER A 80 -14.57 -4.60 -8.48
CA SER A 80 -13.93 -3.29 -8.57
C SER A 80 -12.49 -3.46 -9.04
N ASN A 81 -12.08 -2.55 -9.93
CA ASN A 81 -10.70 -2.18 -10.16
C ASN A 81 -10.07 -1.59 -8.88
N PHE A 82 -10.16 -2.29 -7.74
CA PHE A 82 -9.47 -1.93 -6.52
C PHE A 82 -8.02 -2.36 -6.70
N GLY A 83 -7.21 -1.39 -7.09
CA GLY A 83 -5.84 -1.62 -7.49
C GLY A 83 -5.48 -0.64 -8.58
N PHE A 84 -4.25 -0.16 -8.52
CA PHE A 84 -3.69 0.59 -9.63
C PHE A 84 -3.45 -0.43 -10.73
N GLN A 85 -4.11 -0.30 -11.88
CA GLN A 85 -3.88 -1.21 -13.00
C GLN A 85 -2.41 -1.20 -13.44
N GLU A 86 -1.74 -0.08 -13.19
CA GLU A 86 -0.31 0.13 -13.37
C GLU A 86 0.56 -0.55 -12.28
N PHE A 87 0.00 -0.95 -11.14
CA PHE A 87 0.70 -1.62 -10.02
C PHE A 87 -0.03 -2.90 -9.58
N ASP A 88 -0.25 -3.82 -10.52
CA ASP A 88 -0.97 -5.07 -10.30
C ASP A 88 -0.06 -6.30 -10.05
N ASP A 89 1.23 -6.07 -9.81
CA ASP A 89 2.24 -7.12 -9.63
C ASP A 89 1.83 -8.13 -8.55
N LEU A 90 1.29 -7.67 -7.42
CA LEU A 90 0.85 -8.55 -6.32
C LEU A 90 -0.45 -9.29 -6.61
N ILE A 91 -1.31 -8.75 -7.48
CA ILE A 91 -2.54 -9.42 -7.91
C ILE A 91 -2.18 -10.59 -8.83
N LYS A 92 -1.10 -10.46 -9.61
CA LYS A 92 -0.63 -11.46 -10.56
C LYS A 92 0.22 -12.57 -9.94
N VAL A 93 0.77 -12.38 -8.73
CA VAL A 93 1.69 -13.34 -8.11
C VAL A 93 0.91 -14.37 -7.28
N GLY A 94 0.63 -15.52 -7.90
CA GLY A 94 0.20 -16.75 -7.23
C GLY A 94 -1.31 -16.98 -7.18
N SER A 95 -1.71 -18.21 -6.85
CA SER A 95 -3.12 -18.64 -6.83
C SER A 95 -3.97 -18.01 -5.73
N LYS A 96 -3.34 -17.32 -4.77
CA LYS A 96 -4.00 -16.64 -3.65
C LYS A 96 -4.16 -15.12 -3.84
N GLY A 97 -3.35 -14.51 -4.71
CA GLY A 97 -3.42 -13.07 -4.99
C GLY A 97 -3.10 -12.19 -3.80
N PHE A 98 -3.60 -10.95 -3.83
CA PHE A 98 -3.49 -9.98 -2.73
C PHE A 98 -4.44 -10.35 -1.59
N GLU A 99 -3.90 -10.52 -0.38
CA GLU A 99 -4.67 -10.74 0.85
C GLU A 99 -4.40 -9.58 1.82
N PRO A 100 -5.37 -8.69 2.08
CA PRO A 100 -5.17 -7.58 3.02
C PRO A 100 -4.97 -8.13 4.43
N HIS A 101 -3.91 -7.69 5.11
CA HIS A 101 -3.55 -8.16 6.45
C HIS A 101 -2.72 -7.14 7.22
N LEU A 102 -2.68 -7.27 8.55
CA LEU A 102 -1.75 -6.52 9.41
C LEU A 102 -0.70 -7.47 9.98
N SER A 103 0.51 -7.44 9.43
CA SER A 103 1.63 -8.26 9.91
C SER A 103 2.04 -7.87 11.33
N LEU A 104 2.18 -8.86 12.22
CA LEU A 104 2.54 -8.67 13.62
C LEU A 104 3.97 -9.10 13.92
N ALA A 105 4.37 -10.27 13.44
CA ALA A 105 5.67 -10.85 13.75
C ALA A 105 6.11 -11.87 12.70
N GLN A 106 7.42 -12.01 12.55
CA GLN A 106 8.04 -13.13 11.83
C GLN A 106 8.44 -14.20 12.85
N GLU A 107 7.45 -14.92 13.40
CA GLU A 107 7.67 -16.00 14.37
C GLU A 107 6.61 -17.10 14.22
N ALA A 108 6.80 -18.22 14.92
CA ALA A 108 5.86 -19.33 14.90
C ALA A 108 4.51 -18.96 15.57
N ILE A 109 3.40 -19.14 14.84
CA ILE A 109 2.03 -18.84 15.30
C ILE A 109 1.69 -19.44 16.68
N LYS A 110 2.23 -20.62 17.01
CA LYS A 110 2.01 -21.31 18.30
C LYS A 110 2.46 -20.51 19.52
N LYS A 111 3.43 -19.61 19.37
CA LYS A 111 3.86 -18.72 20.45
C LYS A 111 2.92 -17.53 20.56
N PHE A 112 2.54 -16.98 19.42
CA PHE A 112 1.70 -15.78 19.34
C PHE A 112 0.26 -16.02 19.82
N SER A 113 -0.31 -17.20 19.51
CA SER A 113 -1.68 -17.53 19.92
C SER A 113 -1.88 -17.63 21.44
N LYS A 114 -0.79 -17.78 22.21
CA LYS A 114 -0.85 -17.82 23.69
C LYS A 114 -0.94 -16.44 24.33
N ILE A 115 -0.50 -15.40 23.61
CA ILE A 115 -0.44 -14.03 24.12
C ILE A 115 -1.42 -13.09 23.43
N PHE A 116 -2.04 -13.55 22.35
CA PHE A 116 -3.04 -12.78 21.62
C PHE A 116 -4.34 -12.69 22.41
N SER A 117 -4.86 -11.47 22.55
CA SER A 117 -6.19 -11.23 23.10
C SER A 117 -7.25 -11.42 22.02
N ASN A 118 -8.39 -12.01 22.38
CA ASN A 118 -9.53 -12.15 21.46
C ASN A 118 -10.35 -10.84 21.33
N GLU A 119 -9.90 -9.75 21.97
CA GLU A 119 -10.55 -8.45 21.84
C GLU A 119 -10.35 -7.87 20.43
N PRO A 120 -11.42 -7.49 19.73
CA PRO A 120 -11.29 -6.94 18.38
C PRO A 120 -10.55 -5.60 18.37
N ILE A 121 -9.59 -5.46 17.47
CA ILE A 121 -8.92 -4.19 17.18
C ILE A 121 -9.73 -3.45 16.12
N LYS A 122 -10.18 -2.23 16.41
CA LYS A 122 -11.01 -1.43 15.50
C LYS A 122 -10.44 -0.04 15.32
N PHE A 123 -10.36 0.42 14.08
CA PHE A 123 -10.01 1.80 13.76
C PHE A 123 -10.66 2.24 12.45
N GLU A 124 -10.69 3.54 12.23
CA GLU A 124 -11.18 4.16 11.01
C GLU A 124 -9.99 4.47 10.09
N LEU A 125 -10.02 3.94 8.87
CA LEU A 125 -9.04 4.27 7.84
C LEU A 125 -9.52 5.52 7.10
N LYS A 126 -8.76 6.61 7.22
CA LYS A 126 -9.07 7.92 6.60
C LYS A 126 -8.07 8.33 5.54
N GLU A 127 -6.93 7.65 5.49
CA GLU A 127 -5.77 8.09 4.73
C GLU A 127 -4.85 6.89 4.47
N ILE A 128 -4.03 7.02 3.43
CA ILE A 128 -2.93 6.12 3.13
C ILE A 128 -1.62 6.89 3.08
N TYR A 129 -0.52 6.17 3.25
CA TYR A 129 0.82 6.71 3.20
C TYR A 129 1.59 6.06 2.06
N TRP A 130 2.17 6.88 1.19
CA TRP A 130 3.20 6.39 0.28
C TRP A 130 4.52 6.39 1.04
N ILE A 131 5.05 5.20 1.30
CA ILE A 131 6.34 4.99 1.94
C ILE A 131 7.41 4.55 0.94
N THR A 132 8.65 4.96 1.20
CA THR A 132 9.83 4.56 0.42
C THR A 132 10.92 4.04 1.34
N ARG A 133 11.86 3.28 0.80
CA ARG A 133 13.03 2.76 1.53
C ARG A 133 14.18 2.55 0.54
N GLU A 134 15.38 3.00 0.89
CA GLU A 134 16.56 2.95 0.02
C GLU A 134 17.30 1.61 0.14
N GLY A 135 17.51 1.10 1.37
CA GLY A 135 18.15 -0.18 1.63
C GLY A 135 17.32 -1.13 2.50
N TYR A 136 17.65 -2.43 2.48
CA TYR A 136 16.90 -3.45 3.24
C TYR A 136 16.83 -3.16 4.75
N ASN A 137 17.91 -2.61 5.32
CA ASN A 137 18.01 -2.30 6.76
C ASN A 137 17.60 -0.86 7.10
N ASP A 138 17.25 -0.04 6.11
CA ASP A 138 16.90 1.35 6.35
C ASP A 138 15.46 1.48 6.84
N PRO A 139 15.16 2.48 7.69
CA PRO A 139 13.78 2.76 8.06
C PRO A 139 12.99 3.21 6.84
N PHE A 140 11.68 2.91 6.85
CA PHE A 140 10.75 3.50 5.90
C PHE A 140 10.66 5.02 6.10
N LYS A 141 10.62 5.75 4.99
CA LYS A 141 10.37 7.19 4.95
C LYS A 141 8.98 7.43 4.37
N ILE A 142 8.23 8.37 4.95
CA ILE A 142 6.97 8.82 4.37
C ILE A 142 7.29 9.80 3.24
N PHE A 143 6.87 9.48 2.03
CA PHE A 143 6.97 10.36 0.87
C PHE A 143 5.73 11.26 0.78
N ALA A 144 4.54 10.67 0.88
CA ALA A 144 3.28 11.40 0.82
C ALA A 144 2.23 10.81 1.76
N LYS A 145 1.30 11.67 2.17
CA LYS A 145 0.11 11.36 2.95
C LYS A 145 -1.10 11.75 2.12
N ILE A 146 -2.06 10.83 1.96
CA ILE A 146 -3.15 11.00 1.00
C ILE A 146 -4.46 10.64 1.70
N GLY A 147 -5.39 11.59 1.74
CA GLY A 147 -6.71 11.38 2.30
C GLY A 147 -7.57 10.47 1.42
N LEU A 148 -8.43 9.68 2.05
CA LEU A 148 -9.51 8.94 1.39
C LEU A 148 -10.72 9.88 1.18
N GLY A 149 -11.43 9.69 0.08
CA GLY A 149 -12.64 10.44 -0.27
C GLY A 149 -12.34 11.75 -1.01
N LYS A 150 -13.40 12.51 -1.30
CA LYS A 150 -13.33 13.72 -2.16
C LYS A 150 -12.43 14.83 -1.62
N ASP A 151 -12.11 14.78 -0.33
CA ASP A 151 -11.28 15.80 0.28
C ASP A 151 -9.79 15.61 -0.04
N GLY A 152 -9.34 14.41 -0.43
CA GLY A 152 -8.11 14.06 -1.18
C GLY A 152 -6.75 14.64 -0.71
N ILE A 153 -6.77 15.49 0.31
CA ILE A 153 -5.72 16.31 0.85
C ILE A 153 -5.93 16.25 2.35
N ALA A 154 -5.01 15.57 3.04
CA ALA A 154 -5.01 15.50 4.49
C ALA A 154 -4.39 16.75 5.13
#